data_AF-A0A925Q1I2-F1
#
_entry.id   AF-A0A925Q1I2-F1
#
_cell.length_a   1.000
_cell.length_b   1.000
_cell.length_c   1.000
_cell.angle_alpha   90.00
_cell.angle_beta   90.00
_cell.angle_gamma   90.00
#
_symmetry.space_group_name_H-M   'P 1'
#
loop_
_entity.id
_entity.type
_entity.pdbx_description
1 polymer ?
#
loop_
_entity_poly.entity_id
_entity_poly.type
_entity_poly.pdbx_seq_one_letter_code
_entity_poly.pdbx_strand_id
1 'polypeptide(L)'
;FDLLQFSEAEKGYIAARDLLPANDKMRADLTERIASAVYRQAEQKQKAGDNLGAVDDFLRIAAVAGTSKIASQAEYDAGASLINLKEYPRAIQVLERFRSNNPKSEFNADVTRKLAVAYGETGQAGQAAVEFERIAMNPAESKDIQREANLSAADLYAKSGNTTKAVGMLERFVVTYPTPVSDSIEARQKLADIASTAGQVDKQRYWQREIVAADRNAGANRTERTQFLAAKSQLALASPTRDEFRNIPLTLPLKTSLAKKRKAMSAALDAYKTATDYRVAEVTTLATYEIAEIYRKLGQDILKSERPKKLPQEQLEEYNSLLEEQAFPFEEDAIKTHELNVKRVRDADPLYDEGIKKSFAALTELKPARYGKTELVGVSFDAIVPAAPPARAPDPASTMVVPADPNRPAVPGSQVAAAAAPAYNIPKPPARANSEWTRAMQLMRSDPTQAMLEFQVLAQSYPDLPGPHANLGLLYRNANQLPEAEASFAKATERARWDAATWTEYGITLRQAGKFPEARGAYEKALEANPSYAPAHRNLGVLLDLYLDDPVTAQNELETYKQLSGED
;
A
#
# COMPACT_ATOMS: atom_id res chain seq x y z
N PHE A 1 -39.22 -43.60 -32.10
CA PHE A 1 -38.91 -42.26 -31.57
C PHE A 1 -39.84 -41.90 -30.42
N ASP A 2 -41.16 -41.95 -30.61
CA ASP A 2 -42.15 -41.55 -29.59
C ASP A 2 -42.09 -42.36 -28.27
N LEU A 3 -41.59 -43.60 -28.34
CA LEU A 3 -41.32 -44.44 -27.16
C LEU A 3 -40.07 -44.01 -26.36
N LEU A 4 -39.47 -42.85 -26.66
CA LEU A 4 -38.23 -42.33 -26.04
C LEU A 4 -36.98 -43.21 -26.21
N GLN A 5 -37.06 -44.25 -27.04
CA GLN A 5 -35.95 -45.12 -27.43
C GLN A 5 -35.15 -44.46 -28.57
N PHE A 6 -34.48 -43.36 -28.27
CA PHE A 6 -33.83 -42.53 -29.29
C PHE A 6 -32.62 -43.19 -29.94
N SER A 7 -31.85 -44.01 -29.21
CA SER A 7 -30.71 -44.76 -29.78
C SER A 7 -31.17 -45.79 -30.83
N GLU A 8 -32.25 -46.52 -30.55
CA GLU A 8 -32.81 -47.46 -31.52
C GLU A 8 -33.45 -46.74 -32.72
N ALA A 9 -34.11 -45.60 -32.48
CA ALA A 9 -34.62 -44.76 -33.55
C ALA A 9 -33.49 -44.25 -34.47
N GLU A 10 -32.37 -43.81 -33.90
CA GLU A 10 -31.19 -43.39 -34.65
C GLU A 10 -30.68 -44.51 -35.56
N LYS A 11 -30.42 -45.71 -35.02
CA LYS A 11 -29.96 -46.87 -35.80
C LYS A 11 -30.90 -47.18 -36.96
N GLY A 12 -32.21 -47.17 -36.69
CA GLY A 12 -33.23 -47.40 -37.71
C GLY A 12 -33.21 -46.34 -38.82
N TYR A 13 -33.08 -45.06 -38.46
CA TYR A 13 -33.01 -43.98 -39.45
C TYR A 13 -31.72 -44.01 -40.28
N ILE A 14 -30.58 -44.36 -39.68
CA ILE A 14 -29.30 -44.55 -40.39
C ILE A 14 -29.45 -45.69 -41.39
N ALA A 15 -29.92 -46.86 -40.95
CA ALA A 15 -30.13 -48.01 -41.83
C ALA A 15 -31.08 -47.68 -42.99
N ALA A 16 -32.19 -46.99 -42.71
CA ALA A 16 -33.13 -46.55 -43.75
C ALA A 16 -32.48 -45.57 -44.75
N ARG A 17 -31.65 -44.64 -44.26
CA ARG A 17 -30.97 -43.67 -45.12
C ARG A 17 -29.95 -44.37 -46.02
N ASP A 18 -29.21 -45.33 -45.49
CA ASP A 18 -28.13 -46.00 -46.22
C ASP A 18 -28.63 -46.93 -47.33
N LEU A 19 -29.89 -47.39 -47.27
CA LEU A 19 -30.55 -48.12 -48.35
C LEU A 19 -30.98 -47.22 -49.52
N LEU A 20 -30.99 -45.90 -49.35
CA LEU A 20 -31.44 -44.97 -50.39
C LEU A 20 -30.28 -44.44 -51.25
N PRO A 21 -30.48 -44.27 -52.57
CA PRO A 21 -29.51 -43.61 -53.45
C PRO A 21 -29.13 -42.21 -52.95
N ALA A 22 -27.88 -41.78 -53.15
CA ALA A 22 -27.35 -40.53 -52.59
C ALA A 22 -28.15 -39.24 -52.97
N ASN A 23 -28.84 -39.25 -54.11
CA ASN A 23 -29.66 -38.14 -54.61
C ASN A 23 -31.15 -38.24 -54.21
N ASP A 24 -31.53 -39.24 -53.43
CA ASP A 24 -32.92 -39.43 -53.00
C ASP A 24 -33.34 -38.32 -52.02
N LYS A 25 -34.49 -37.70 -52.29
CA LYS A 25 -35.03 -36.58 -51.50
C LYS A 25 -35.35 -36.98 -50.05
N MET A 26 -35.66 -38.25 -49.78
CA MET A 26 -35.94 -38.75 -48.44
C MET A 26 -34.69 -38.78 -47.54
N ARG A 27 -33.47 -38.77 -48.11
CA ARG A 27 -32.22 -38.74 -47.32
C ARG A 27 -32.10 -37.47 -46.48
N ALA A 28 -32.65 -36.35 -46.97
CA ALA A 28 -32.66 -35.10 -46.21
C ALA A 28 -33.55 -35.23 -44.95
N ASP A 29 -34.79 -35.72 -45.09
CA ASP A 29 -35.69 -35.95 -43.95
C ASP A 29 -35.11 -36.95 -42.95
N LEU A 30 -34.53 -38.06 -43.43
CA LEU A 30 -33.87 -39.02 -42.55
C LEU A 30 -32.67 -38.41 -41.83
N THR A 31 -31.92 -37.51 -42.47
CA THR A 31 -30.80 -36.81 -41.83
C THR A 31 -31.28 -35.88 -40.71
N GLU A 32 -32.41 -35.18 -40.88
CA GLU A 32 -33.02 -34.39 -39.81
C GLU A 32 -33.51 -35.27 -38.65
N ARG A 33 -34.07 -36.45 -38.95
CA ARG A 33 -34.52 -37.42 -37.94
C ARG A 33 -33.36 -38.06 -37.18
N ILE A 34 -32.25 -38.36 -37.85
CA ILE A 34 -31.01 -38.83 -37.22
C ILE A 34 -30.50 -37.76 -36.26
N ALA A 35 -30.35 -36.51 -36.72
CA ALA A 35 -29.91 -35.41 -35.88
C ALA A 35 -30.83 -35.25 -34.65
N SER A 36 -32.15 -35.25 -34.85
CA SER A 36 -33.13 -35.14 -33.76
C SER A 36 -33.02 -36.30 -32.76
N ALA A 37 -32.80 -37.53 -33.23
CA ALA A 37 -32.63 -38.70 -32.36
C ALA A 37 -31.36 -38.60 -31.52
N VAL A 38 -30.24 -38.17 -32.11
CA VAL A 38 -28.98 -37.98 -31.38
C VAL A 38 -29.09 -36.82 -30.39
N TYR A 39 -29.74 -35.73 -30.78
CA TYR A 39 -29.95 -34.57 -29.91
C TYR A 39 -30.77 -34.96 -28.66
N ARG A 40 -31.84 -35.75 -28.84
CA ARG A 40 -32.64 -36.26 -27.71
C ARG A 40 -31.88 -37.26 -26.83
N GLN A 41 -30.92 -38.01 -27.38
CA GLN A 41 -30.00 -38.84 -26.56
C GLN A 41 -29.12 -37.95 -25.67
N ALA A 42 -28.57 -36.86 -26.22
CA ALA A 42 -27.80 -35.90 -25.44
C ALA A 42 -28.63 -35.28 -24.30
N GLU A 43 -29.87 -34.85 -24.56
CA GLU A 43 -30.77 -34.34 -23.52
C GLU A 43 -31.11 -35.38 -22.45
N GLN A 44 -31.29 -36.65 -22.83
CA GLN A 44 -31.50 -37.74 -21.86
C GLN A 44 -30.28 -37.92 -20.95
N LYS A 45 -29.07 -37.86 -21.52
CA LYS A 45 -27.81 -37.93 -20.76
C LYS A 45 -27.64 -36.75 -19.82
N GLN A 46 -27.92 -35.52 -20.26
CA GLN A 46 -27.92 -34.34 -19.38
C GLN A 46 -28.87 -34.52 -18.19
N LYS A 47 -30.11 -34.97 -18.45
CA LYS A 47 -31.09 -35.24 -17.39
C LYS A 47 -30.66 -36.34 -16.43
N ALA A 48 -29.88 -37.31 -16.91
CA ALA A 48 -29.29 -38.37 -16.11
C ALA A 48 -28.00 -37.95 -15.39
N GLY A 49 -27.50 -36.74 -15.60
CA GLY A 49 -26.25 -36.22 -15.01
C GLY A 49 -24.98 -36.57 -15.80
N ASP A 50 -25.08 -37.31 -16.91
CA ASP A 50 -23.97 -37.61 -17.82
C ASP A 50 -23.74 -36.45 -18.80
N ASN A 51 -23.26 -35.32 -18.26
CA ASN A 51 -23.09 -34.10 -19.03
C ASN A 51 -21.96 -34.19 -20.08
N LEU A 52 -20.90 -34.98 -19.81
CA LEU A 52 -19.82 -35.20 -20.78
C LEU A 52 -20.28 -36.12 -21.91
N GLY A 53 -20.99 -37.20 -21.61
CA GLY A 53 -21.56 -38.07 -22.64
C GLY A 53 -22.62 -37.35 -23.48
N ALA A 54 -23.34 -36.38 -22.92
CA ALA A 54 -24.22 -35.50 -23.68
C ALA A 54 -23.47 -34.57 -24.64
N VAL A 55 -22.36 -33.97 -24.20
CA VAL A 55 -21.47 -33.18 -25.07
C VAL A 55 -21.00 -34.01 -26.25
N ASP A 56 -20.55 -35.24 -26.00
CA ASP A 56 -20.07 -36.12 -27.06
C ASP A 56 -21.18 -36.45 -28.08
N ASP A 57 -22.42 -36.67 -27.62
CA ASP A 57 -23.57 -36.87 -28.52
C ASP A 57 -23.93 -35.60 -29.31
N PHE A 58 -23.92 -34.42 -28.70
CA PHE A 58 -24.14 -33.17 -29.43
C PHE A 58 -23.10 -32.97 -30.54
N LEU A 59 -21.81 -33.19 -30.23
CA LEU A 59 -20.73 -33.08 -31.22
C LEU A 59 -20.83 -34.14 -32.33
N ARG A 60 -21.36 -35.33 -32.00
CA ARG A 60 -21.53 -36.44 -32.94
C ARG A 60 -22.53 -36.12 -34.06
N ILE A 61 -23.48 -35.22 -33.84
CA ILE A 61 -24.45 -34.78 -34.87
C ILE A 61 -23.74 -34.26 -36.11
N ALA A 62 -22.62 -33.55 -35.97
CA ALA A 62 -21.84 -33.07 -37.12
C ALA A 62 -21.33 -34.23 -38.01
N ALA A 63 -20.97 -35.37 -37.41
CA ALA A 63 -20.47 -36.54 -38.14
C ALA A 63 -21.60 -37.37 -38.78
N VAL A 64 -22.71 -37.59 -38.07
CA VAL A 64 -23.78 -38.48 -38.55
C VAL A 64 -24.86 -37.76 -39.36
N ALA A 65 -25.00 -36.44 -39.17
CA ALA A 65 -26.04 -35.62 -39.76
C ALA A 65 -25.64 -34.14 -39.94
N GLY A 66 -24.40 -33.86 -40.35
CA GLY A 66 -23.85 -32.49 -40.40
C GLY A 66 -24.56 -31.49 -41.33
N THR A 67 -25.37 -31.95 -42.29
CA THR A 67 -26.19 -31.08 -43.15
C THR A 67 -27.56 -30.75 -42.55
N SER A 68 -27.88 -31.28 -41.36
CA SER A 68 -29.14 -31.01 -40.66
C SER A 68 -29.21 -29.55 -40.20
N LYS A 69 -30.43 -29.01 -40.17
CA LYS A 69 -30.72 -27.67 -39.64
C LYS A 69 -30.33 -27.49 -38.18
N ILE A 70 -30.28 -28.55 -37.38
CA ILE A 70 -29.94 -28.47 -35.94
C ILE A 70 -28.47 -28.77 -35.64
N ALA A 71 -27.65 -29.08 -36.66
CA ALA A 71 -26.25 -29.45 -36.44
C ALA A 71 -25.43 -28.31 -35.81
N SER A 72 -25.64 -27.07 -36.26
CA SER A 72 -24.99 -25.89 -35.69
C SER A 72 -25.48 -25.59 -34.27
N GLN A 73 -26.79 -25.72 -34.01
CA GLN A 73 -27.37 -25.60 -32.67
C GLN A 73 -26.71 -26.59 -31.70
N ALA A 74 -26.62 -27.86 -32.09
CA ALA A 74 -26.00 -28.90 -31.27
C ALA A 74 -24.52 -28.61 -30.98
N GLU A 75 -23.76 -28.15 -31.96
CA GLU A 75 -22.35 -27.79 -31.76
C GLU A 75 -22.20 -26.62 -30.78
N TYR A 76 -23.08 -25.62 -30.86
CA TYR A 76 -23.14 -24.53 -29.87
C TYR A 76 -23.48 -25.05 -28.48
N ASP A 77 -24.50 -25.91 -28.34
CA ASP A 77 -24.93 -26.46 -27.04
C ASP A 77 -23.84 -27.34 -26.40
N ALA A 78 -23.07 -28.07 -27.21
CA ALA A 78 -21.88 -28.78 -26.76
C ALA A 78 -20.83 -27.82 -26.17
N GLY A 79 -20.50 -26.75 -26.90
CA GLY A 79 -19.57 -25.72 -26.44
C GLY A 79 -20.05 -25.02 -25.15
N ALA A 80 -21.33 -24.67 -25.08
CA ALA A 80 -21.93 -24.06 -23.89
C ALA A 80 -21.92 -25.01 -22.68
N SER A 81 -22.18 -26.29 -22.90
CA SER A 81 -22.12 -27.32 -21.86
C SER A 81 -20.69 -27.49 -21.32
N LEU A 82 -19.69 -27.50 -22.20
CA LEU A 82 -18.27 -27.58 -21.79
C LEU A 82 -17.84 -26.38 -20.93
N ILE A 83 -18.34 -25.18 -21.21
CA ILE A 83 -18.11 -24.00 -20.35
C ILE A 83 -18.68 -24.23 -18.94
N ASN A 84 -19.92 -24.74 -18.84
CA ASN A 84 -20.55 -25.00 -17.54
C ASN A 84 -19.83 -26.10 -16.76
N LEU A 85 -19.24 -27.07 -17.47
CA LEU A 85 -18.41 -28.13 -16.89
C LEU A 85 -16.99 -27.69 -16.54
N LYS A 86 -16.62 -26.43 -16.84
CA LYS A 86 -15.26 -25.88 -16.68
C LYS A 86 -14.19 -26.63 -17.48
N GLU A 87 -14.60 -27.30 -18.55
CA GLU A 87 -13.73 -28.00 -19.50
C GLU A 87 -13.20 -27.00 -20.55
N TYR A 88 -12.54 -25.94 -20.09
CA TYR A 88 -12.19 -24.77 -20.90
C TYR A 88 -11.35 -25.10 -22.15
N PRO A 89 -10.34 -25.99 -22.11
CA PRO A 89 -9.57 -26.32 -23.31
C PRO A 89 -10.43 -26.98 -24.41
N ARG A 90 -11.34 -27.89 -24.05
CA ARG A 90 -12.29 -28.49 -25.00
C ARG A 90 -13.31 -27.46 -25.48
N ALA A 91 -13.81 -26.62 -24.59
CA ALA A 91 -14.76 -25.57 -24.93
C ALA A 91 -14.19 -24.62 -25.98
N ILE A 92 -12.94 -24.17 -25.82
CA ILE A 92 -12.25 -23.28 -26.78
C ILE A 92 -12.24 -23.93 -28.17
N GLN A 93 -11.78 -25.17 -28.28
CA GLN A 93 -11.70 -25.87 -29.58
C GLN A 93 -13.07 -25.95 -30.27
N VAL A 94 -14.12 -26.32 -29.52
CA VAL A 94 -15.48 -26.46 -30.06
C VAL A 94 -16.05 -25.10 -30.47
N LEU A 95 -15.92 -24.08 -29.62
CA LEU A 95 -16.49 -22.76 -29.84
C LEU A 95 -15.78 -21.99 -30.97
N GLU A 96 -14.46 -22.15 -31.12
CA GLU A 96 -13.73 -21.58 -32.25
C GLU A 96 -14.13 -22.23 -33.58
N ARG A 97 -14.24 -23.56 -33.59
CA ARG A 97 -14.70 -24.30 -34.77
C ARG A 97 -16.12 -23.90 -35.15
N PHE A 98 -17.02 -23.81 -34.17
CA PHE A 98 -18.39 -23.33 -34.37
C PHE A 98 -18.39 -21.95 -35.04
N ARG A 99 -17.64 -20.98 -34.50
CA ARG A 99 -17.58 -19.61 -35.04
C ARG A 99 -17.02 -19.56 -36.45
N SER A 100 -15.99 -20.37 -36.73
CA SER A 100 -15.39 -20.49 -38.07
C SER A 100 -16.37 -21.04 -39.11
N ASN A 101 -17.13 -22.07 -38.74
CA ASN A 101 -18.08 -22.73 -39.64
C ASN A 101 -19.39 -21.96 -39.80
N ASN A 102 -19.77 -21.15 -38.80
CA ASN A 102 -21.05 -20.47 -38.73
C ASN A 102 -20.89 -18.94 -38.55
N PRO A 103 -20.19 -18.21 -39.44
CA PRO A 103 -19.83 -16.80 -39.25
C PRO A 103 -21.04 -15.84 -39.16
N LYS A 104 -22.22 -16.26 -39.63
CA LYS A 104 -23.47 -15.48 -39.58
C LYS A 104 -24.46 -15.97 -38.51
N SER A 105 -24.05 -16.88 -37.63
CA SER A 105 -24.92 -17.40 -36.58
C SER A 105 -25.31 -16.32 -35.57
N GLU A 106 -26.56 -16.37 -35.11
CA GLU A 106 -27.05 -15.54 -34.00
C GLU A 106 -26.33 -15.83 -32.68
N PHE A 107 -25.74 -17.02 -32.51
CA PHE A 107 -25.01 -17.40 -31.30
C PHE A 107 -23.61 -16.78 -31.19
N ASN A 108 -23.09 -16.14 -32.24
CA ASN A 108 -21.70 -15.67 -32.27
C ASN A 108 -21.37 -14.63 -31.19
N ALA A 109 -22.33 -13.80 -30.77
CA ALA A 109 -22.13 -12.88 -29.65
C ALA A 109 -21.90 -13.65 -28.35
N ASP A 110 -22.72 -14.67 -28.08
CA ASP A 110 -22.61 -15.48 -26.87
C ASP A 110 -21.36 -16.37 -26.88
N VAL A 111 -21.02 -16.95 -28.04
CA VAL A 111 -19.76 -17.67 -28.26
C VAL A 111 -18.55 -16.79 -27.96
N THR A 112 -18.57 -15.53 -28.37
CA THR A 112 -17.49 -14.57 -28.09
C THR A 112 -17.34 -14.36 -26.57
N ARG A 113 -18.44 -14.18 -25.84
CA ARG A 113 -18.42 -14.07 -24.37
C ARG A 113 -17.86 -15.33 -23.70
N LYS A 114 -18.29 -16.52 -24.15
CA LYS A 114 -17.81 -17.80 -23.63
C LYS A 114 -16.32 -18.01 -23.89
N LEU A 115 -15.84 -17.65 -25.09
CA LEU A 115 -14.42 -17.71 -25.42
C LEU A 115 -13.59 -16.74 -24.56
N ALA A 116 -14.08 -15.52 -24.31
CA ALA A 116 -13.41 -14.57 -23.42
C ALA A 116 -13.19 -15.16 -22.02
N VAL A 117 -14.22 -15.80 -21.45
CA VAL A 117 -14.14 -16.49 -20.16
C VAL A 117 -13.17 -17.67 -20.23
N ALA A 118 -13.32 -18.57 -21.20
CA ALA A 118 -12.48 -19.77 -21.31
C ALA A 118 -10.99 -19.44 -21.49
N TYR A 119 -10.67 -18.39 -22.25
CA TYR A 119 -9.30 -17.90 -22.38
C TYR A 119 -8.78 -17.29 -21.08
N GLY A 120 -9.62 -16.57 -20.32
CA GLY A 120 -9.25 -16.02 -19.02
C GLY A 120 -8.91 -17.12 -18.01
N GLU A 121 -9.77 -18.13 -17.89
CA GLU A 121 -9.63 -19.26 -16.96
C GLU A 121 -8.45 -20.17 -17.30
N THR A 122 -8.01 -20.21 -18.56
CA THR A 122 -6.82 -20.95 -19.00
C THR A 122 -5.53 -20.14 -18.97
N GLY A 123 -5.56 -18.92 -18.42
CA GLY A 123 -4.40 -18.03 -18.30
C GLY A 123 -3.95 -17.38 -19.60
N GLN A 124 -4.72 -17.53 -20.69
CA GLN A 124 -4.43 -16.98 -22.01
C GLN A 124 -4.88 -15.51 -22.12
N ALA A 125 -4.26 -14.63 -21.32
CA ALA A 125 -4.69 -13.24 -21.17
C ALA A 125 -4.78 -12.46 -22.50
N GLY A 126 -3.84 -12.69 -23.43
CA GLY A 126 -3.86 -12.02 -24.74
C GLY A 126 -5.06 -12.39 -25.62
N GLN A 127 -5.43 -13.68 -25.66
CA GLN A 127 -6.61 -14.13 -26.40
C GLN A 127 -7.90 -13.69 -25.72
N ALA A 128 -7.97 -13.76 -24.38
CA ALA A 128 -9.09 -13.23 -23.63
C ALA A 128 -9.31 -11.73 -23.93
N ALA A 129 -8.24 -10.93 -23.97
CA ALA A 129 -8.30 -9.51 -24.30
C ALA A 129 -8.89 -9.27 -25.70
N VAL A 130 -8.52 -10.09 -26.69
CA VAL A 130 -9.06 -9.99 -28.06
C VAL A 130 -10.57 -10.27 -28.08
N GLU A 131 -11.05 -11.26 -27.33
CA GLU A 131 -12.48 -11.55 -27.26
C GLU A 131 -13.25 -10.44 -26.52
N PHE A 132 -12.70 -9.89 -25.42
CA PHE A 132 -13.29 -8.73 -24.75
C PHE A 132 -13.29 -7.47 -25.63
N GLU A 133 -12.26 -7.26 -26.45
CA GLU A 133 -12.25 -6.17 -27.44
C GLU A 133 -13.38 -6.34 -28.47
N ARG A 134 -13.66 -7.57 -28.93
CA ARG A 134 -14.80 -7.86 -29.82
C ARG A 134 -16.13 -7.57 -29.14
N ILE A 135 -16.30 -7.95 -27.87
CA ILE A 135 -17.51 -7.66 -27.09
C ILE A 135 -17.69 -6.14 -26.96
N ALA A 136 -16.62 -5.40 -26.64
CA ALA A 136 -16.64 -3.95 -26.51
C ALA A 136 -17.02 -3.22 -27.81
N MET A 137 -16.70 -3.79 -28.97
CA MET A 137 -17.01 -3.24 -30.29
C MET A 137 -18.35 -3.71 -30.87
N ASN A 138 -19.01 -4.71 -30.27
CA ASN A 138 -20.20 -5.32 -30.85
C ASN A 138 -21.45 -4.45 -30.60
N PRO A 139 -22.08 -3.86 -31.64
CA PRO A 139 -23.23 -2.98 -31.47
C PRO A 139 -24.49 -3.69 -30.95
N ALA A 140 -24.54 -5.03 -31.00
CA ALA A 140 -25.64 -5.81 -30.44
C ALA A 140 -25.57 -5.93 -28.90
N GLU A 141 -24.42 -5.63 -28.30
CA GLU A 141 -24.25 -5.65 -26.84
C GLU A 141 -24.80 -4.36 -26.20
N SER A 142 -25.25 -4.46 -24.94
CA SER A 142 -25.64 -3.29 -24.17
C SER A 142 -24.44 -2.36 -23.93
N LYS A 143 -24.72 -1.08 -23.67
CA LYS A 143 -23.64 -0.10 -23.38
C LYS A 143 -22.86 -0.44 -22.13
N ASP A 144 -23.50 -1.04 -21.12
CA ASP A 144 -22.82 -1.49 -19.91
C ASP A 144 -21.88 -2.67 -20.20
N ILE A 145 -22.32 -3.66 -20.98
CA ILE A 145 -21.47 -4.79 -21.38
C ILE A 145 -20.28 -4.30 -22.22
N GLN A 146 -20.51 -3.37 -23.15
CA GLN A 146 -19.42 -2.79 -23.95
C GLN A 146 -18.40 -2.05 -23.07
N ARG A 147 -18.88 -1.30 -22.07
CA ARG A 147 -18.04 -0.56 -21.10
C ARG A 147 -17.17 -1.52 -20.30
N GLU A 148 -17.76 -2.52 -19.68
CA GLU A 148 -17.05 -3.51 -18.84
C GLU A 148 -16.06 -4.35 -19.65
N ALA A 149 -16.45 -4.76 -20.86
CA ALA A 149 -15.58 -5.49 -21.77
C ALA A 149 -14.38 -4.64 -22.23
N ASN A 150 -14.57 -3.33 -22.42
CA ASN A 150 -13.48 -2.43 -22.79
C ASN A 150 -12.40 -2.37 -21.68
N LEU A 151 -12.80 -2.16 -20.41
CA LEU A 151 -11.87 -2.17 -19.28
C LEU A 151 -11.20 -3.55 -19.11
N SER A 152 -11.98 -4.63 -19.23
CA SER A 152 -11.45 -5.98 -19.13
C SER A 152 -10.38 -6.26 -20.20
N ALA A 153 -10.64 -5.84 -21.44
CA ALA A 153 -9.67 -5.94 -22.52
C ALA A 153 -8.40 -5.12 -22.24
N ALA A 154 -8.54 -3.88 -21.73
CA ALA A 154 -7.39 -3.05 -21.36
C ALA A 154 -6.50 -3.74 -20.31
N ASP A 155 -7.10 -4.28 -19.26
CA ASP A 155 -6.39 -4.95 -18.16
C ASP A 155 -5.72 -6.24 -18.62
N LEU A 156 -6.39 -7.03 -19.46
CA LEU A 156 -5.83 -8.25 -20.03
C LEU A 156 -4.72 -7.99 -21.05
N TYR A 157 -4.82 -6.91 -21.84
CA TYR A 157 -3.72 -6.47 -22.70
C TYR A 157 -2.53 -6.01 -21.88
N ALA A 158 -2.74 -5.28 -20.79
CA ALA A 158 -1.65 -4.91 -19.87
C ALA A 158 -1.00 -6.15 -19.24
N LYS A 159 -1.81 -7.10 -18.75
CA LYS A 159 -1.34 -8.36 -18.15
C LYS A 159 -0.55 -9.25 -19.14
N SER A 160 -0.90 -9.22 -20.42
CA SER A 160 -0.17 -9.94 -21.48
C SER A 160 1.05 -9.21 -22.02
N GLY A 161 1.39 -8.03 -21.47
CA GLY A 161 2.52 -7.21 -21.92
C GLY A 161 2.25 -6.39 -23.19
N ASN A 162 1.02 -6.39 -23.70
CA ASN A 162 0.62 -5.57 -24.85
C ASN A 162 0.18 -4.17 -24.41
N THR A 163 1.14 -3.37 -23.93
CA THR A 163 0.89 -2.02 -23.42
C THR A 163 0.27 -1.10 -24.47
N THR A 164 0.65 -1.23 -25.75
CA THR A 164 0.09 -0.39 -26.82
C THR A 164 -1.43 -0.58 -26.97
N LYS A 165 -1.90 -1.83 -26.97
CA LYS A 165 -3.35 -2.08 -27.01
C LYS A 165 -4.05 -1.69 -25.72
N ALA A 166 -3.41 -1.91 -24.56
CA ALA A 166 -3.97 -1.48 -23.27
C ALA A 166 -4.22 0.03 -23.24
N VAL A 167 -3.23 0.83 -23.65
CA VAL A 167 -3.35 2.29 -23.75
C VAL A 167 -4.46 2.68 -24.72
N GLY A 168 -4.50 2.10 -25.93
CA GLY A 168 -5.55 2.43 -26.90
C GLY A 168 -6.97 2.10 -26.42
N MET A 169 -7.13 1.02 -25.64
CA MET A 169 -8.42 0.69 -25.01
C MET A 169 -8.79 1.69 -23.92
N LEU A 170 -7.87 2.05 -23.02
CA LEU A 170 -8.11 3.04 -21.97
C LEU A 170 -8.39 4.43 -22.54
N GLU A 171 -7.67 4.87 -23.57
CA GLU A 171 -7.90 6.15 -24.25
C GLU A 171 -9.29 6.18 -24.90
N ARG A 172 -9.71 5.09 -25.55
CA ARG A 172 -11.08 4.98 -26.06
C ARG A 172 -12.10 5.00 -24.92
N PHE A 173 -11.80 4.31 -23.82
CA PHE A 173 -12.70 4.22 -22.67
C PHE A 173 -13.03 5.60 -22.11
N VAL A 174 -12.01 6.42 -21.83
CA VAL A 174 -12.21 7.74 -21.21
C VAL A 174 -13.00 8.71 -22.10
N VAL A 175 -12.93 8.54 -23.43
CA VAL A 175 -13.71 9.33 -24.40
C VAL A 175 -15.14 8.80 -24.53
N THR A 176 -15.31 7.48 -24.57
CA THR A 176 -16.62 6.84 -24.84
C THR A 176 -17.50 6.76 -23.60
N TYR A 177 -16.88 6.60 -22.42
CA TYR A 177 -17.53 6.41 -21.13
C TYR A 177 -16.99 7.44 -20.11
N PRO A 178 -17.36 8.72 -20.24
CA PRO A 178 -17.02 9.75 -19.26
C PRO A 178 -17.73 9.52 -17.91
N THR A 179 -18.81 8.74 -17.91
CA THR A 179 -19.55 8.31 -16.71
C THR A 179 -19.67 6.77 -16.65
N PRO A 180 -19.66 6.16 -15.44
CA PRO A 180 -19.42 6.76 -14.13
C PRO A 180 -18.05 7.43 -14.02
N VAL A 181 -17.98 8.58 -13.34
CA VAL A 181 -16.74 9.37 -13.27
C VAL A 181 -15.64 8.61 -12.54
N SER A 182 -16.00 7.74 -11.58
CA SER A 182 -15.08 6.81 -10.91
C SER A 182 -14.25 6.02 -11.92
N ASP A 183 -14.92 5.29 -12.81
CA ASP A 183 -14.29 4.36 -13.75
C ASP A 183 -13.44 5.14 -14.76
N SER A 184 -13.97 6.28 -15.20
CA SER A 184 -13.28 7.16 -16.14
C SER A 184 -12.00 7.77 -15.52
N ILE A 185 -12.01 8.11 -14.24
CA ILE A 185 -10.82 8.60 -13.53
C ILE A 185 -9.83 7.47 -13.27
N GLU A 186 -10.27 6.27 -12.90
CA GLU A 186 -9.39 5.10 -12.75
C GLU A 186 -8.68 4.77 -14.07
N ALA A 187 -9.38 4.85 -15.21
CA ALA A 187 -8.76 4.67 -16.53
C ALA A 187 -7.70 5.74 -16.83
N ARG A 188 -7.95 7.01 -16.49
CA ARG A 188 -6.94 8.09 -16.59
C ARG A 188 -5.76 7.87 -15.67
N GLN A 189 -5.98 7.35 -14.47
CA GLN A 189 -4.92 7.00 -13.52
C GLN A 189 -4.02 5.89 -14.09
N LYS A 190 -4.60 4.81 -14.63
CA LYS A 190 -3.84 3.75 -15.32
C LYS A 190 -3.00 4.32 -16.48
N LEU A 191 -3.56 5.25 -17.26
CA LEU A 191 -2.83 5.94 -18.34
C LEU A 191 -1.67 6.80 -17.82
N ALA A 192 -1.87 7.52 -16.70
CA ALA A 192 -0.81 8.27 -16.04
C ALA A 192 0.32 7.36 -15.52
N ASP A 193 -0.02 6.20 -14.95
CA ASP A 193 0.95 5.23 -14.43
C ASP A 193 1.75 4.55 -15.54
N ILE A 194 1.10 4.18 -16.65
CA ILE A 194 1.77 3.67 -17.84
C ILE A 194 2.74 4.72 -18.40
N ALA A 195 2.30 5.97 -18.50
CA ALA A 195 3.16 7.07 -18.97
C ALA A 195 4.36 7.31 -18.04
N SER A 196 4.13 7.25 -16.72
CA SER A 196 5.17 7.35 -15.69
C SER A 196 6.23 6.26 -15.86
N THR A 197 5.79 5.00 -15.97
CA THR A 197 6.67 3.83 -16.14
C THR A 197 7.47 3.89 -17.44
N ALA A 198 6.89 4.49 -18.49
CA ALA A 198 7.55 4.70 -19.78
C ALA A 198 8.45 5.95 -19.82
N GLY A 199 8.58 6.71 -18.72
CA GLY A 199 9.33 7.97 -18.68
C GLY A 199 8.72 9.10 -19.52
N GLN A 200 7.44 8.99 -19.90
CA GLN A 200 6.73 9.95 -20.75
C GLN A 200 6.10 11.06 -19.90
N VAL A 201 6.94 11.92 -19.33
CA VAL A 201 6.55 12.96 -18.36
C VAL A 201 5.42 13.87 -18.86
N ASP A 202 5.44 14.28 -20.13
CA ASP A 202 4.40 15.14 -20.68
C ASP A 202 3.04 14.45 -20.76
N LYS A 203 3.02 13.15 -21.12
CA LYS A 203 1.78 12.36 -21.12
C LYS A 203 1.27 12.07 -19.72
N GLN A 204 2.17 11.78 -18.79
CA GLN A 204 1.81 11.60 -17.38
C GLN A 204 1.12 12.86 -16.85
N ARG A 205 1.70 14.04 -17.08
CA ARG A 205 1.12 15.32 -16.67
C ARG A 205 -0.19 15.62 -17.37
N TYR A 206 -0.31 15.26 -18.65
CA TYR A 206 -1.57 15.38 -19.38
C TYR A 206 -2.68 14.61 -18.66
N TRP A 207 -2.46 13.32 -18.37
CA TRP A 207 -3.47 12.50 -17.69
C TRP A 207 -3.75 12.96 -16.25
N GLN A 208 -2.76 13.45 -15.52
CA GLN A 208 -2.97 14.07 -14.20
C GLN A 208 -3.89 15.30 -14.28
N ARG A 209 -3.72 16.17 -15.30
CA ARG A 209 -4.62 17.31 -15.50
C ARG A 209 -6.04 16.85 -15.84
N GLU A 210 -6.16 15.82 -16.66
CA GLU A 210 -7.46 15.24 -17.01
C GLU A 210 -8.17 14.63 -15.79
N ILE A 211 -7.44 14.02 -14.85
CA ILE A 211 -8.00 13.52 -13.58
C ILE A 211 -8.55 14.67 -12.74
N VAL A 212 -7.75 15.73 -12.54
CA VAL A 212 -8.18 16.92 -11.77
C VAL A 212 -9.40 17.57 -12.40
N ALA A 213 -9.41 17.71 -13.73
CA ALA A 213 -10.53 18.28 -14.47
C ALA A 213 -11.79 17.42 -14.35
N ALA A 214 -11.67 16.10 -14.49
CA ALA A 214 -12.79 15.16 -14.37
C ALA A 214 -13.42 15.20 -12.98
N ASP A 215 -12.62 15.19 -11.90
CA ASP A 215 -13.13 15.27 -10.53
C ASP A 215 -13.79 16.62 -10.23
N ARG A 216 -13.18 17.72 -10.68
CA ARG A 216 -13.76 19.07 -10.52
C ARG A 216 -15.13 19.18 -11.20
N ASN A 217 -15.28 18.56 -12.37
CA ASN A 217 -16.51 18.60 -13.15
C ASN A 217 -17.56 17.55 -12.70
N ALA A 218 -17.19 16.62 -11.81
CA ALA A 218 -18.06 15.52 -11.41
C ALA A 218 -19.26 15.97 -10.55
N GLY A 219 -19.18 17.13 -9.89
CA GLY A 219 -20.26 17.67 -9.06
C GLY A 219 -20.69 16.69 -7.96
N ALA A 220 -21.96 16.30 -7.96
CA ALA A 220 -22.51 15.33 -7.00
C ALA A 220 -22.00 13.89 -7.21
N ASN A 221 -21.36 13.58 -8.34
CA ASN A 221 -20.82 12.25 -8.64
C ASN A 221 -19.37 12.07 -8.12
N ARG A 222 -18.81 13.05 -7.42
CA ARG A 222 -17.51 12.90 -6.75
C ARG A 222 -17.60 11.83 -5.67
N THR A 223 -16.59 11.00 -5.57
CA THR A 223 -16.42 10.02 -4.50
C THR A 223 -15.12 10.29 -3.75
N GLU A 224 -14.95 9.71 -2.56
CA GLU A 224 -13.68 9.79 -1.84
C GLU A 224 -12.50 9.34 -2.72
N ARG A 225 -12.71 8.31 -3.54
CA ARG A 225 -11.70 7.79 -4.46
C ARG A 225 -11.36 8.76 -5.58
N THR A 226 -12.33 9.42 -6.21
CA THR A 226 -12.04 10.42 -7.27
C THR A 226 -11.32 11.62 -6.69
N GLN A 227 -11.73 12.07 -5.50
CA GLN A 227 -11.09 13.18 -4.78
C GLN A 227 -9.65 12.84 -4.41
N PHE A 228 -9.39 11.63 -3.91
CA PHE A 228 -8.05 11.16 -3.59
C PHE A 228 -7.11 11.16 -4.82
N LEU A 229 -7.55 10.59 -5.93
CA LEU A 229 -6.75 10.55 -7.17
C LEU A 229 -6.49 11.94 -7.75
N ALA A 230 -7.48 12.82 -7.68
CA ALA A 230 -7.33 14.21 -8.10
C ALA A 230 -6.41 15.01 -7.17
N ALA A 231 -6.49 14.82 -5.85
CA ALA A 231 -5.59 15.44 -4.89
C ALA A 231 -4.13 15.03 -5.13
N LYS A 232 -3.86 13.73 -5.34
CA LYS A 232 -2.51 13.23 -5.67
C LYS A 232 -2.01 13.76 -7.01
N SER A 233 -2.88 13.83 -8.01
CA SER A 233 -2.56 14.42 -9.31
C SER A 233 -2.24 15.91 -9.20
N GLN A 234 -3.01 16.66 -8.42
CA GLN A 234 -2.78 18.08 -8.15
C GLN A 234 -1.45 18.32 -7.42
N LEU A 235 -1.11 17.49 -6.43
CA LEU A 235 0.18 17.53 -5.74
C LEU A 235 1.36 17.30 -6.70
N ALA A 236 1.24 16.30 -7.58
CA ALA A 236 2.27 16.02 -8.59
C ALA A 236 2.43 17.18 -9.58
N LEU A 237 1.31 17.78 -10.00
CA LEU A 237 1.29 18.94 -10.90
C LEU A 237 1.83 20.24 -10.26
N ALA A 238 1.92 20.32 -8.93
CA ALA A 238 2.54 21.44 -8.22
C ALA A 238 4.08 21.38 -8.21
N SER A 239 4.67 20.20 -8.39
CA SER A 239 6.14 20.04 -8.32
C SER A 239 6.91 20.90 -9.35
N PRO A 240 6.48 21.01 -10.63
CA PRO A 240 7.18 21.84 -11.61
C PRO A 240 7.23 23.34 -11.26
N THR A 241 6.20 23.90 -10.61
CA THR A 241 6.20 25.33 -10.23
C THR A 241 7.18 25.61 -9.09
N ARG A 242 7.31 24.68 -8.14
CA ARG A 242 8.38 24.70 -7.13
C ARG A 242 9.76 24.58 -7.76
N ASP A 243 9.94 23.67 -8.71
CA ASP A 243 11.24 23.49 -9.35
C ASP A 243 11.65 24.74 -10.14
N GLU A 244 10.71 25.38 -10.85
CA GLU A 244 10.93 26.69 -11.47
C GLU A 244 11.36 27.75 -10.46
N PHE A 245 10.64 27.88 -9.34
CA PHE A 245 11.01 28.78 -8.24
C PHE A 245 12.42 28.51 -7.68
N ARG A 246 12.75 27.24 -7.44
CA ARG A 246 14.05 26.82 -6.91
C ARG A 246 15.20 27.14 -7.87
N ASN A 247 14.95 27.05 -9.17
CA ASN A 247 15.95 27.24 -10.22
C ASN A 247 16.21 28.71 -10.60
N ILE A 248 15.42 29.68 -10.12
CA ILE A 248 15.68 31.11 -10.36
C ILE A 248 16.77 31.60 -9.42
N PRO A 249 17.96 32.01 -9.91
CA PRO A 249 19.03 32.57 -9.08
C PRO A 249 18.74 34.03 -8.68
N LEU A 250 19.31 34.45 -7.54
CA LEU A 250 19.29 35.84 -7.08
C LEU A 250 20.59 36.55 -7.45
N THR A 251 20.59 37.20 -8.62
CA THR A 251 21.74 37.94 -9.17
C THR A 251 21.54 39.46 -9.08
N LEU A 252 22.61 40.23 -9.27
CA LEU A 252 22.50 41.69 -9.39
C LEU A 252 21.81 42.12 -10.72
N PRO A 253 21.00 43.20 -10.72
CA PRO A 253 20.48 43.93 -9.55
C PRO A 253 19.47 43.09 -8.75
N LEU A 254 19.71 42.92 -7.44
CA LEU A 254 18.97 41.98 -6.58
C LEU A 254 17.45 42.23 -6.59
N LYS A 255 17.03 43.50 -6.60
CA LYS A 255 15.61 43.87 -6.66
C LYS A 255 14.87 43.20 -7.83
N THR A 256 15.51 43.13 -9.00
CA THR A 256 14.89 42.59 -10.23
C THR A 256 14.83 41.06 -10.19
N SER A 257 15.92 40.39 -9.81
CA SER A 257 15.96 38.93 -9.71
C SER A 257 15.05 38.41 -8.59
N LEU A 258 14.98 39.13 -7.45
CA LEU A 258 14.08 38.82 -6.34
C LEU A 258 12.62 38.94 -6.73
N ALA A 259 12.23 39.98 -7.48
CA ALA A 259 10.85 40.13 -7.97
C ALA A 259 10.44 38.94 -8.86
N LYS A 260 11.32 38.49 -9.75
CA LYS A 260 11.10 37.29 -10.59
C LYS A 260 10.93 36.04 -9.73
N LYS A 261 11.83 35.83 -8.76
CA LYS A 261 11.78 34.65 -7.87
C LYS A 261 10.54 34.65 -6.99
N ARG A 262 10.13 35.79 -6.43
CA ARG A 262 8.89 35.93 -5.64
C ARG A 262 7.62 35.67 -6.46
N LYS A 263 7.61 36.05 -7.75
CA LYS A 263 6.49 35.70 -8.64
C LYS A 263 6.37 34.18 -8.82
N ALA A 264 7.49 33.49 -9.06
CA ALA A 264 7.52 32.02 -9.16
C ALA A 264 7.16 31.36 -7.82
N MET A 265 7.62 31.91 -6.70
CA MET A 265 7.24 31.47 -5.35
C MET A 265 5.72 31.50 -5.16
N SER A 266 5.05 32.61 -5.53
CA SER A 266 3.59 32.72 -5.44
C SER A 266 2.91 31.60 -6.24
N ALA A 267 3.33 31.38 -7.49
CA ALA A 267 2.77 30.32 -8.32
C ALA A 267 2.96 28.92 -7.70
N ALA A 268 4.12 28.66 -7.07
CA ALA A 268 4.36 27.42 -6.36
C ALA A 268 3.48 27.27 -5.12
N LEU A 269 3.40 28.30 -4.28
CA LEU A 269 2.55 28.31 -3.09
C LEU A 269 1.08 28.09 -3.45
N ASP A 270 0.58 28.77 -4.49
CA ASP A 270 -0.81 28.64 -4.94
C ASP A 270 -1.10 27.22 -5.45
N ALA A 271 -0.16 26.60 -6.16
CA ALA A 271 -0.30 25.22 -6.65
C ALA A 271 -0.39 24.21 -5.50
N TYR A 272 0.46 24.33 -4.47
CA TYR A 272 0.40 23.45 -3.30
C TYR A 272 -0.81 23.74 -2.40
N LYS A 273 -1.22 25.01 -2.24
CA LYS A 273 -2.47 25.35 -1.55
C LYS A 273 -3.68 24.71 -2.23
N THR A 274 -3.74 24.76 -3.55
CA THR A 274 -4.79 24.07 -4.33
C THR A 274 -4.80 22.56 -4.05
N ALA A 275 -3.63 21.94 -3.85
CA ALA A 275 -3.56 20.53 -3.43
C ALA A 275 -4.11 20.32 -2.01
N THR A 276 -3.83 21.23 -1.07
CA THR A 276 -4.38 21.16 0.30
C THR A 276 -5.89 21.33 0.37
N ASP A 277 -6.51 22.05 -0.57
CA ASP A 277 -7.95 22.31 -0.59
C ASP A 277 -8.80 21.04 -0.77
N TYR A 278 -8.20 19.97 -1.28
CA TYR A 278 -8.82 18.64 -1.35
C TYR A 278 -9.05 18.00 0.01
N ARG A 279 -8.33 18.43 1.06
CA ARG A 279 -8.41 17.90 2.43
C ARG A 279 -8.15 16.40 2.55
N VAL A 280 -7.39 15.85 1.62
CA VAL A 280 -6.89 14.47 1.68
C VAL A 280 -5.65 14.48 2.55
N ALA A 281 -5.71 13.81 3.71
CA ALA A 281 -4.67 13.78 4.75
C ALA A 281 -3.23 13.72 4.19
N GLU A 282 -2.89 12.63 3.48
CA GLU A 282 -1.55 12.39 2.89
C GLU A 282 -1.10 13.53 1.94
N VAL A 283 -2.04 14.11 1.19
CA VAL A 283 -1.74 15.21 0.26
C VAL A 283 -1.55 16.51 1.02
N THR A 284 -2.39 16.77 2.02
CA THR A 284 -2.32 17.98 2.85
C THR A 284 -0.99 18.06 3.60
N THR A 285 -0.54 16.97 4.22
CA THR A 285 0.73 16.93 4.97
C THR A 285 1.95 17.12 4.07
N LEU A 286 2.00 16.45 2.91
CA LEU A 286 3.08 16.62 1.94
C LEU A 286 3.10 18.02 1.32
N ALA A 287 1.93 18.56 0.95
CA ALA A 287 1.84 19.91 0.41
C ALA A 287 2.24 20.97 1.44
N THR A 288 1.85 20.81 2.72
CA THR A 288 2.25 21.72 3.81
C THR A 288 3.76 21.69 4.03
N TYR A 289 4.39 20.51 3.96
CA TYR A 289 5.84 20.39 3.98
C TYR A 289 6.51 21.15 2.82
N GLU A 290 6.02 21.00 1.59
CA GLU A 290 6.61 21.69 0.43
C GLU A 290 6.40 23.22 0.50
N ILE A 291 5.28 23.69 1.03
CA ILE A 291 5.04 25.11 1.30
C ILE A 291 6.11 25.66 2.26
N ALA A 292 6.39 24.95 3.36
CA ALA A 292 7.43 25.34 4.31
C ALA A 292 8.83 25.37 3.66
N GLU A 293 9.14 24.38 2.82
CA GLU A 293 10.41 24.32 2.10
C GLU A 293 10.56 25.43 1.04
N ILE A 294 9.45 25.90 0.45
CA ILE A 294 9.47 27.05 -0.46
C ILE A 294 9.86 28.32 0.31
N TYR A 295 9.28 28.55 1.50
CA TYR A 295 9.67 29.65 2.38
C TYR A 295 11.13 29.56 2.79
N ARG A 296 11.56 28.39 3.31
CA ARG A 296 12.93 28.14 3.76
C ARG A 296 13.94 28.43 2.66
N LYS A 297 13.67 27.95 1.44
CA LYS A 297 14.55 28.14 0.29
C LYS A 297 14.69 29.61 -0.10
N LEU A 298 13.62 30.40 -0.05
CA LEU A 298 13.74 31.83 -0.36
C LEU A 298 14.62 32.55 0.66
N GLY A 299 14.43 32.30 1.96
CA GLY A 299 15.27 32.88 3.01
C GLY A 299 16.75 32.54 2.80
N GLN A 300 17.07 31.27 2.55
CA GLN A 300 18.42 30.83 2.24
C GLN A 300 19.01 31.48 0.99
N ASP A 301 18.21 31.63 -0.07
CA ASP A 301 18.68 32.25 -1.31
C ASP A 301 18.95 33.75 -1.12
N ILE A 302 18.16 34.46 -0.29
CA ILE A 302 18.41 35.87 0.04
C ILE A 302 19.75 36.01 0.77
N LEU A 303 20.01 35.19 1.80
CA LEU A 303 21.28 35.20 2.53
C LEU A 303 22.48 34.84 1.63
N LYS A 304 22.29 33.96 0.65
CA LYS A 304 23.33 33.53 -0.29
C LYS A 304 23.45 34.42 -1.53
N SER A 305 22.59 35.42 -1.69
CA SER A 305 22.53 36.25 -2.90
C SER A 305 23.81 37.05 -3.16
N GLU A 306 24.00 37.47 -4.41
CA GLU A 306 25.19 38.23 -4.81
C GLU A 306 25.28 39.59 -4.09
N ARG A 307 26.50 39.97 -3.68
CA ARG A 307 26.77 41.29 -3.07
C ARG A 307 27.28 42.26 -4.14
N PRO A 308 26.92 43.56 -4.09
CA PRO A 308 27.52 44.57 -4.95
C PRO A 308 29.05 44.57 -4.88
N LYS A 309 29.71 44.69 -6.05
CA LYS A 309 31.18 44.74 -6.12
C LYS A 309 31.69 46.07 -5.54
N LYS A 310 32.82 46.01 -4.82
CA LYS A 310 33.56 47.17 -4.28
C LYS A 310 32.88 47.93 -3.12
N LEU A 311 32.07 47.26 -2.30
CA LEU A 311 31.61 47.85 -1.05
C LEU A 311 32.78 47.90 -0.03
N PRO A 312 32.99 49.02 0.67
CA PRO A 312 33.78 49.07 1.90
C PRO A 312 33.27 48.04 2.92
N GLN A 313 34.14 47.56 3.80
CA GLN A 313 33.79 46.50 4.76
C GLN A 313 32.56 46.86 5.62
N GLU A 314 32.51 48.07 6.16
CA GLU A 314 31.37 48.53 6.98
C GLU A 314 30.05 48.50 6.21
N GLN A 315 30.06 48.91 4.93
CA GLN A 315 28.87 48.88 4.07
C GLN A 315 28.48 47.45 3.65
N LEU A 316 29.47 46.55 3.56
CA LEU A 316 29.21 45.13 3.29
C LEU A 316 28.55 44.45 4.49
N GLU A 317 28.98 44.79 5.70
CA GLU A 317 28.37 44.33 6.96
C GLU A 317 26.93 44.84 7.07
N GLU A 318 26.70 46.14 6.86
CA GLU A 318 25.35 46.73 6.82
C GLU A 318 24.46 46.07 5.75
N TYR A 319 25.01 45.81 4.56
CA TYR A 319 24.28 45.10 3.51
C TYR A 319 23.91 43.66 3.90
N ASN A 320 24.80 42.94 4.57
CA ASN A 320 24.51 41.58 5.06
C ASN A 320 23.41 41.61 6.13
N SER A 321 23.43 42.56 7.07
CA SER A 321 22.36 42.73 8.06
C SER A 321 21.00 42.97 7.40
N LEU A 322 20.94 43.80 6.34
CA LEU A 322 19.70 44.00 5.58
C LEU A 322 19.21 42.73 4.87
N LEU A 323 20.12 41.87 4.40
CA LEU A 323 19.74 40.57 3.83
C LEU A 323 19.19 39.62 4.91
N GLU A 324 19.79 39.63 6.11
CA GLU A 324 19.28 38.86 7.26
C GLU A 324 17.88 39.32 7.66
N GLU A 325 17.66 40.63 7.82
CA GLU A 325 16.34 41.21 8.09
C GLU A 325 15.30 40.83 7.03
N GLN A 326 15.71 40.77 5.75
CA GLN A 326 14.81 40.35 4.67
C GLN A 326 14.56 38.84 4.62
N ALA A 327 15.52 38.02 5.03
CA ALA A 327 15.41 36.56 5.04
C ALA A 327 14.59 36.07 6.24
N PHE A 328 14.71 36.74 7.38
CA PHE A 328 14.13 36.32 8.67
C PHE A 328 12.62 36.00 8.61
N PRO A 329 11.74 36.81 7.99
CA PRO A 329 10.31 36.49 7.90
C PRO A 329 10.04 35.16 7.18
N PHE A 330 10.85 34.80 6.19
CA PHE A 330 10.67 33.56 5.42
C PHE A 330 11.15 32.34 6.21
N GLU A 331 12.19 32.47 7.03
CA GLU A 331 12.59 31.42 7.95
C GLU A 331 11.52 31.17 9.02
N GLU A 332 10.97 32.24 9.61
CA GLU A 332 9.85 32.17 10.56
C GLU A 332 8.61 31.53 9.94
N ASP A 333 8.24 31.89 8.71
CA ASP A 333 7.11 31.29 8.01
C ASP A 333 7.35 29.80 7.73
N ALA A 334 8.58 29.41 7.37
CA ALA A 334 8.94 28.00 7.17
C ALA A 334 8.78 27.20 8.47
N ILE A 335 9.33 27.71 9.57
CA ILE A 335 9.22 27.11 10.89
C ILE A 335 7.75 26.96 11.29
N LYS A 336 6.97 28.04 11.26
CA LYS A 336 5.55 28.01 11.65
C LYS A 336 4.75 27.02 10.80
N THR A 337 5.06 26.91 9.51
CA THR A 337 4.38 25.97 8.61
C THR A 337 4.74 24.53 8.92
N HIS A 338 6.02 24.21 9.19
CA HIS A 338 6.40 22.88 9.66
C HIS A 338 5.78 22.56 11.02
N GLU A 339 5.77 23.51 11.96
CA GLU A 339 5.14 23.35 13.29
C GLU A 339 3.65 23.08 13.17
N LEU A 340 2.96 23.78 12.26
CA LEU A 340 1.56 23.50 11.93
C LEU A 340 1.40 22.07 11.44
N ASN A 341 2.28 21.61 10.55
CA ASN A 341 2.20 20.26 9.99
C ASN A 341 2.39 19.18 11.05
N VAL A 342 3.45 19.28 11.87
CA VAL A 342 3.76 18.27 12.90
C VAL A 342 2.73 18.23 14.02
N LYS A 343 2.01 19.32 14.30
CA LYS A 343 0.90 19.32 15.28
C LYS A 343 -0.20 18.32 14.94
N ARG A 344 -0.33 17.88 13.67
CA ARG A 344 -1.34 16.90 13.22
C ARG A 344 -1.16 15.51 13.83
N VAL A 345 0.01 15.19 14.39
CA VAL A 345 0.21 13.95 15.18
C VAL A 345 -0.68 13.90 16.42
N ARG A 346 -1.30 15.04 16.80
CA ARG A 346 -2.15 15.21 17.99
C ARG A 346 -3.63 15.39 17.63
N ASP A 347 -3.97 15.33 16.34
CA ASP A 347 -5.36 15.42 15.92
C ASP A 347 -6.14 14.17 16.39
N ALA A 348 -7.48 14.25 16.40
CA ALA A 348 -8.34 13.17 16.87
C ALA A 348 -8.15 11.85 16.09
N ASP A 349 -7.72 11.96 14.83
CA ASP A 349 -7.22 10.85 14.01
C ASP A 349 -5.74 11.13 13.69
N PRO A 350 -4.81 10.70 14.57
CA PRO A 350 -3.43 11.14 14.52
C PRO A 350 -2.70 10.58 13.28
N LEU A 351 -2.15 11.48 12.49
CA LEU A 351 -1.38 11.15 11.28
C LEU A 351 0.11 11.17 11.59
N TYR A 352 0.86 10.16 11.18
CA TYR A 352 2.33 10.16 11.19
C TYR A 352 2.90 9.66 9.85
N ASP A 353 2.55 10.39 8.80
CA ASP A 353 2.95 10.09 7.42
C ASP A 353 4.28 10.75 7.03
N GLU A 354 4.65 10.57 5.76
CA GLU A 354 5.91 11.10 5.22
C GLU A 354 5.99 12.63 5.24
N GLY A 355 4.88 13.36 5.06
CA GLY A 355 4.90 14.83 5.11
C GLY A 355 5.21 15.35 6.51
N ILE A 356 4.65 14.70 7.52
CA ILE A 356 4.90 15.02 8.93
C ILE A 356 6.32 14.63 9.33
N LYS A 357 6.79 13.43 8.99
CA LYS A 357 8.17 12.98 9.27
C LYS A 357 9.21 13.94 8.69
N LYS A 358 9.04 14.36 7.43
CA LYS A 358 9.92 15.33 6.79
C LYS A 358 9.89 16.70 7.49
N SER A 359 8.74 17.12 8.00
CA SER A 359 8.62 18.37 8.75
C SER A 359 9.34 18.31 10.11
N PHE A 360 9.28 17.18 10.83
CA PHE A 360 10.09 16.97 12.02
C PHE A 360 11.60 17.02 11.72
N ALA A 361 12.04 16.40 10.62
CA ALA A 361 13.43 16.45 10.19
C ALA A 361 13.88 17.90 9.88
N ALA A 362 13.08 18.66 9.13
CA ALA A 362 13.38 20.07 8.84
C ALA A 362 13.42 20.93 10.12
N LEU A 363 12.50 20.72 11.06
CA LEU A 363 12.48 21.42 12.34
C LEU A 363 13.69 21.09 13.23
N THR A 364 14.28 19.90 13.09
CA THR A 364 15.53 19.54 13.78
C THR A 364 16.68 20.45 13.34
N GLU A 365 16.74 20.81 12.04
CA GLU A 365 17.73 21.75 11.52
C GLU A 365 17.43 23.20 11.91
N LEU A 366 16.15 23.61 11.80
CA LEU A 366 15.73 25.01 11.99
C LEU A 366 15.59 25.43 13.46
N LYS A 367 15.17 24.49 14.32
CA LYS A 367 14.95 24.71 15.76
C LYS A 367 15.52 23.55 16.59
N PRO A 368 16.84 23.33 16.54
CA PRO A 368 17.48 22.18 17.20
C PRO A 368 17.25 22.13 18.71
N ALA A 369 17.17 23.29 19.38
CA ALA A 369 16.92 23.36 20.82
C ALA A 369 15.59 22.70 21.23
N ARG A 370 14.58 22.72 20.36
CA ARG A 370 13.28 22.09 20.61
C ARG A 370 13.20 20.71 19.97
N TYR A 371 13.47 20.61 18.67
CA TYR A 371 13.19 19.41 17.87
C TYR A 371 14.40 18.50 17.67
N GLY A 372 15.62 18.97 17.94
CA GLY A 372 16.86 18.18 17.83
C GLY A 372 17.11 17.23 19.00
N LYS A 373 16.08 16.96 19.82
CA LYS A 373 16.13 15.95 20.86
C LYS A 373 16.04 14.58 20.19
N THR A 374 17.17 13.90 20.10
CA THR A 374 17.26 12.52 19.58
C THR A 374 16.73 11.52 20.60
N GLU A 375 16.38 10.30 20.20
CA GLU A 375 16.19 9.18 21.14
C GLU A 375 17.55 8.49 21.35
N LEU A 376 17.77 7.89 22.53
CA LEU A 376 18.88 6.96 22.73
C LEU A 376 18.42 5.61 22.18
N VAL A 377 19.07 5.20 21.09
CA VAL A 377 18.80 3.94 20.38
C VAL A 377 20.02 3.03 20.52
N GLY A 378 19.79 1.73 20.55
CA GLY A 378 20.83 0.75 20.22
C GLY A 378 21.57 0.23 21.43
N VAL A 379 20.86 -0.50 22.29
CA VAL A 379 21.53 -1.56 23.06
C VAL A 379 21.51 -2.81 22.17
N SER A 380 22.67 -3.27 21.68
CA SER A 380 22.71 -4.63 21.13
C SER A 380 22.42 -5.57 22.29
N PHE A 381 21.40 -6.42 22.13
CA PHE A 381 21.13 -7.45 23.12
C PHE A 381 22.21 -8.51 22.94
N ASP A 382 23.29 -8.39 23.72
CA ASP A 382 24.48 -9.25 23.60
C ASP A 382 24.29 -10.63 24.24
N ALA A 383 23.30 -10.80 25.13
CA ALA A 383 23.13 -12.02 25.90
C ALA A 383 21.79 -12.73 25.62
N ILE A 384 21.90 -14.03 25.41
CA ILE A 384 20.80 -15.00 25.34
C ILE A 384 20.05 -15.12 26.70
N VAL A 385 20.61 -14.53 27.76
CA VAL A 385 20.07 -14.54 29.12
C VAL A 385 20.10 -13.09 29.63
N PRO A 386 18.98 -12.46 29.99
CA PRO A 386 19.04 -11.20 30.72
C PRO A 386 19.65 -11.45 32.10
N ALA A 387 20.38 -10.47 32.63
CA ALA A 387 20.78 -10.48 34.04
C ALA A 387 19.53 -10.71 34.91
N ALA A 388 19.69 -11.42 36.04
CA ALA A 388 18.62 -11.49 37.04
C ALA A 388 18.11 -10.08 37.36
N PRO A 389 16.80 -9.87 37.55
CA PRO A 389 16.27 -8.55 37.84
C PRO A 389 17.08 -7.94 38.99
N PRO A 390 17.55 -6.69 38.89
CA PRO A 390 18.17 -6.04 40.04
C PRO A 390 17.18 -6.10 41.21
N ALA A 391 17.69 -6.34 42.43
CA ALA A 391 16.85 -6.21 43.62
C ALA A 391 16.16 -4.84 43.55
N ARG A 392 14.83 -4.81 43.71
CA ARG A 392 14.03 -3.58 43.66
C ARG A 392 14.74 -2.51 44.49
N ALA A 393 15.18 -1.43 43.84
CA ALA A 393 15.82 -0.33 44.53
C ALA A 393 14.89 0.16 45.65
N PRO A 394 15.41 0.48 46.86
CA PRO A 394 14.57 1.00 47.91
C PRO A 394 13.88 2.28 47.42
N ASP A 395 12.59 2.38 47.73
CA ASP A 395 11.76 3.52 47.39
C ASP A 395 12.41 4.81 47.93
N PRO A 396 12.72 5.83 47.11
CA PRO A 396 13.37 7.06 47.58
C PRO A 396 12.53 7.82 48.63
N ALA A 397 11.24 7.51 48.74
CA ALA A 397 10.37 7.96 49.84
C ALA A 397 10.72 7.36 51.21
N SER A 398 11.51 6.28 51.27
CA SER A 398 11.87 5.57 52.51
C SER A 398 13.09 6.16 53.24
N THR A 399 13.77 7.16 52.65
CA THR A 399 14.97 7.79 53.23
C THR A 399 14.74 9.16 53.88
N MET A 400 13.50 9.66 53.92
CA MET A 400 13.18 10.81 54.78
C MET A 400 13.03 10.35 56.23
N VAL A 401 14.09 10.53 57.03
CA VAL A 401 13.99 10.46 58.48
C VAL A 401 13.22 11.70 58.96
N VAL A 402 11.93 11.53 59.21
CA VAL A 402 11.14 12.51 59.98
C VAL A 402 11.47 12.30 61.46
N PRO A 403 11.83 13.33 62.24
CA PRO A 403 12.06 13.18 63.66
C PRO A 403 10.76 12.76 64.37
N ALA A 404 10.85 11.76 65.25
CA ALA A 404 9.71 11.17 65.93
C ALA A 404 8.98 12.16 66.86
N ASP A 405 7.66 12.28 66.68
CA ASP A 405 6.75 12.92 67.62
C ASP A 405 6.45 11.97 68.80
N PRO A 406 6.73 12.33 70.07
CA PRO A 406 6.56 11.45 71.23
C PRO A 406 5.12 11.12 71.61
N ASN A 407 4.10 11.73 71.00
CA ASN A 407 2.71 11.68 71.49
C ASN A 407 1.68 11.01 70.56
N ARG A 408 2.11 10.20 69.58
CA ARG A 408 1.17 9.45 68.73
C ARG A 408 0.84 8.06 69.31
N PRO A 409 -0.44 7.72 69.58
CA PRO A 409 -0.80 6.39 70.06
C PRO A 409 -0.57 5.31 68.99
N ALA A 410 -0.07 4.15 69.41
CA ALA A 410 0.23 3.01 68.54
C ALA A 410 -1.04 2.42 67.92
N VAL A 411 -1.09 2.36 66.59
CA VAL A 411 -2.09 1.58 65.83
C VAL A 411 -1.49 0.20 65.56
N PRO A 412 -2.12 -0.92 65.96
CA PRO A 412 -1.62 -2.24 65.63
C PRO A 412 -2.05 -2.64 64.21
N GLY A 413 -1.08 -3.03 63.39
CA GLY A 413 -1.32 -3.89 62.23
C GLY A 413 -1.51 -3.17 60.89
N SER A 414 -0.39 -2.89 60.21
CA SER A 414 -0.28 -3.14 58.76
C SER A 414 1.20 -3.24 58.39
N GLN A 415 1.77 -4.43 58.59
CA GLN A 415 2.92 -4.81 57.77
C GLN A 415 2.42 -4.90 56.33
N VAL A 416 2.60 -3.84 55.55
CA VAL A 416 2.54 -3.95 54.10
C VAL A 416 3.82 -4.70 53.73
N ALA A 417 3.74 -6.02 53.71
CA ALA A 417 4.80 -6.86 53.17
C ALA A 417 5.03 -6.39 51.73
N ALA A 418 6.25 -5.90 51.45
CA ALA A 418 6.68 -5.70 50.08
C ALA A 418 6.52 -7.03 49.34
N ALA A 419 5.55 -7.09 48.43
CA ALA A 419 5.35 -8.27 47.60
C ALA A 419 6.68 -8.56 46.89
N ALA A 420 7.28 -9.71 47.19
CA ALA A 420 8.46 -10.17 46.50
C ALA A 420 8.15 -10.27 45.01
N ALA A 421 9.01 -9.70 44.16
CA ALA A 421 8.91 -9.85 42.72
C ALA A 421 8.86 -11.35 42.38
N PRO A 422 7.99 -11.79 41.45
CA PRO A 422 7.93 -13.20 41.07
C PRO A 422 9.30 -13.66 40.57
N ALA A 423 9.78 -14.80 41.07
CA ALA A 423 11.00 -15.42 40.59
C ALA A 423 10.79 -15.86 39.13
N TYR A 424 11.39 -15.12 38.18
CA TYR A 424 11.33 -15.48 36.77
C TYR A 424 12.34 -16.60 36.49
N ASN A 425 11.83 -17.77 36.09
CA ASN A 425 12.67 -18.88 35.66
C ASN A 425 13.18 -18.60 34.23
N ILE A 426 14.38 -18.04 34.11
CA ILE A 426 15.02 -17.79 32.82
C ILE A 426 15.61 -19.13 32.32
N PRO A 427 15.13 -19.70 31.20
CA PRO A 427 15.66 -20.96 30.70
C PRO A 427 17.14 -20.79 30.36
N LYS A 428 18.01 -21.64 30.92
CA LYS A 428 19.42 -21.66 30.51
C LYS A 428 19.49 -22.13 29.05
N PRO A 429 20.04 -21.33 28.12
CA PRO A 429 20.03 -21.68 26.71
C PRO A 429 20.86 -22.94 26.44
N PRO A 430 20.40 -23.83 25.53
CA PRO A 430 21.19 -24.97 25.07
C PRO A 430 22.52 -24.52 24.46
N ALA A 431 23.58 -25.33 24.60
CA ALA A 431 24.91 -25.00 24.04
C ALA A 431 24.87 -24.73 22.52
N ARG A 432 23.97 -25.43 21.81
CA ARG A 432 23.72 -25.22 20.38
C ARG A 432 23.13 -23.82 20.09
N ALA A 433 22.20 -23.36 20.92
CA ALA A 433 21.65 -22.01 20.82
C ALA A 433 22.75 -20.95 20.98
N ASN A 434 23.73 -21.19 21.88
CA ASN A 434 24.86 -20.28 22.05
C ASN A 434 25.72 -20.18 20.78
N SER A 435 26.05 -21.31 20.13
CA SER A 435 26.82 -21.28 18.89
C SER A 435 26.07 -20.62 17.74
N GLU A 436 24.77 -20.89 17.61
CA GLU A 436 23.91 -20.30 16.57
C GLU A 436 23.75 -18.78 16.79
N TRP A 437 23.60 -18.35 18.05
CA TRP A 437 23.58 -16.94 18.44
C TRP A 437 24.87 -16.20 18.10
N THR A 438 26.03 -16.75 18.45
CA THR A 438 27.33 -16.12 18.15
C THR A 438 27.47 -15.88 16.65
N ARG A 439 27.06 -16.85 15.83
CA ARG A 439 27.03 -16.72 14.37
C ARG A 439 26.07 -15.61 13.91
N ALA A 440 24.84 -15.60 14.42
CA ALA A 440 23.84 -14.59 14.06
C ALA A 440 24.30 -13.16 14.43
N MET A 441 24.92 -12.98 15.60
CA MET A 441 25.48 -11.70 16.04
C MET A 441 26.65 -11.24 15.16
N GLN A 442 27.51 -12.15 14.71
CA GLN A 442 28.58 -11.80 13.76
C GLN A 442 28.00 -11.33 12.43
N LEU A 443 26.98 -12.03 11.92
CA LEU A 443 26.29 -11.68 10.69
C LEU A 443 25.57 -10.35 10.80
N MET A 444 25.04 -9.98 11.97
CA MET A 444 24.33 -8.70 12.16
C MET A 444 25.17 -7.49 11.72
N ARG A 445 26.50 -7.57 11.80
CA ARG A 445 27.43 -6.53 11.35
C ARG A 445 27.88 -6.68 9.88
N SER A 446 27.97 -7.90 9.36
CA SER A 446 28.55 -8.18 8.03
C SER A 446 27.51 -8.47 6.94
N ASP A 447 26.39 -9.08 7.31
CA ASP A 447 25.28 -9.49 6.45
C ASP A 447 23.95 -9.50 7.25
N PRO A 448 23.28 -8.34 7.37
CA PRO A 448 22.04 -8.21 8.13
C PRO A 448 20.91 -9.09 7.60
N THR A 449 20.86 -9.38 6.30
CA THR A 449 19.83 -10.23 5.70
C THR A 449 20.03 -11.69 6.14
N GLN A 450 21.25 -12.19 6.09
CA GLN A 450 21.55 -13.52 6.62
C GLN A 450 21.37 -13.58 8.14
N ALA A 451 21.71 -12.52 8.87
CA ALA A 451 21.45 -12.42 10.31
C ALA A 451 19.96 -12.55 10.63
N MET A 452 19.08 -11.90 9.87
CA MET A 452 17.63 -12.03 10.03
C MET A 452 17.18 -13.49 9.89
N LEU A 453 17.69 -14.21 8.89
CA LEU A 453 17.35 -15.63 8.70
C LEU A 453 17.82 -16.49 9.88
N GLU A 454 19.05 -16.29 10.36
CA GLU A 454 19.60 -17.04 11.50
C GLU A 454 18.82 -16.74 12.80
N PHE A 455 18.45 -15.47 13.04
CA PHE A 455 17.61 -15.14 14.20
C PHE A 455 16.18 -15.66 14.06
N GLN A 456 15.62 -15.77 12.86
CA GLN A 456 14.32 -16.44 12.65
C GLN A 456 14.40 -17.92 13.02
N VAL A 457 15.47 -18.62 12.63
CA VAL A 457 15.69 -20.03 13.00
C VAL A 457 15.87 -20.17 14.51
N LEU A 458 16.63 -19.29 15.15
CA LEU A 458 16.80 -19.26 16.61
C LEU A 458 15.46 -19.03 17.33
N ALA A 459 14.66 -18.07 16.87
CA ALA A 459 13.35 -17.77 17.44
C ALA A 459 12.35 -18.93 17.28
N GLN A 460 12.44 -19.70 16.19
CA GLN A 460 11.61 -20.89 15.99
C GLN A 460 12.08 -22.08 16.85
N SER A 461 13.39 -22.27 16.95
CA SER A 461 13.99 -23.41 17.66
C SER A 461 13.95 -23.23 19.18
N TYR A 462 13.98 -21.97 19.64
CA TYR A 462 14.01 -21.60 21.05
C TYR A 462 13.04 -20.44 21.34
N PRO A 463 11.71 -20.69 21.25
CA PRO A 463 10.69 -19.63 21.33
C PRO A 463 10.61 -18.93 22.70
N ASP A 464 11.18 -19.52 23.75
CA ASP A 464 11.20 -18.93 25.09
C ASP A 464 12.37 -17.94 25.30
N LEU A 465 13.30 -17.85 24.34
CA LEU A 465 14.42 -16.92 24.43
C LEU A 465 14.00 -15.53 23.92
N PRO A 466 14.12 -14.46 24.74
CA PRO A 466 13.74 -13.12 24.32
C PRO A 466 14.73 -12.49 23.32
N GLY A 467 16.02 -12.84 23.42
CA GLY A 467 17.10 -12.24 22.62
C GLY A 467 16.91 -12.35 21.10
N PRO A 468 16.60 -13.53 20.53
CA PRO A 468 16.36 -13.67 19.09
C PRO A 468 15.23 -12.77 18.59
N HIS A 469 14.15 -12.66 19.36
CA HIS A 469 13.04 -11.76 19.05
C HIS A 469 13.44 -10.29 19.12
N ALA A 470 14.20 -9.87 20.14
CA ALA A 470 14.66 -8.50 20.28
C ALA A 470 15.60 -8.08 19.13
N ASN A 471 16.55 -8.94 18.75
CA ASN A 471 17.47 -8.68 17.64
C ASN A 471 16.78 -8.72 16.26
N LEU A 472 15.77 -9.58 16.06
CA LEU A 472 14.88 -9.48 14.90
C LEU A 472 14.16 -8.13 14.86
N GLY A 473 13.64 -7.67 16.00
CA GLY A 473 13.02 -6.35 16.13
C GLY A 473 13.93 -5.22 15.65
N LEU A 474 15.18 -5.22 16.11
CA LEU A 474 16.20 -4.25 15.67
C LEU A 474 16.46 -4.33 14.17
N LEU A 475 16.64 -5.54 13.62
CA LEU A 475 16.91 -5.74 12.20
C LEU A 475 15.74 -5.30 11.31
N TYR A 476 14.51 -5.68 11.66
CA TYR A 476 13.30 -5.25 10.96
C TYR A 476 13.13 -3.74 11.01
N ARG A 477 13.33 -3.11 12.18
CA ARG A 477 13.24 -1.66 12.32
C ARG A 477 14.27 -0.94 11.46
N ASN A 478 15.51 -1.43 11.43
CA ASN A 478 16.57 -0.87 10.59
C ASN A 478 16.28 -1.05 9.08
N ALA A 479 15.54 -2.10 8.71
CA ALA A 479 15.00 -2.30 7.36
C ALA A 479 13.71 -1.51 7.08
N ASN A 480 13.26 -0.65 8.02
CA ASN A 480 12.00 0.09 7.97
C ASN A 480 10.74 -0.81 7.86
N GLN A 481 10.85 -2.06 8.30
CA GLN A 481 9.77 -3.04 8.40
C GLN A 481 9.12 -2.96 9.79
N LEU A 482 8.44 -1.84 10.05
CA LEU A 482 7.91 -1.51 11.38
C LEU A 482 6.88 -2.52 11.92
N PRO A 483 5.94 -3.08 11.11
CA PRO A 483 5.01 -4.10 11.61
C PRO A 483 5.71 -5.38 12.09
N GLU A 484 6.70 -5.87 11.36
CA GLU A 484 7.50 -7.03 11.73
C GLU A 484 8.39 -6.76 12.94
N ALA A 485 8.93 -5.53 13.03
CA ALA A 485 9.70 -5.07 14.18
C ALA A 485 8.83 -5.04 15.45
N GLU A 486 7.64 -4.46 15.36
CA GLU A 486 6.65 -4.40 16.44
C GLU A 486 6.30 -5.82 16.92
N ALA A 487 5.94 -6.72 16.02
CA ALA A 487 5.62 -8.11 16.36
C ALA A 487 6.78 -8.83 17.04
N SER A 488 8.02 -8.55 16.62
CA SER A 488 9.22 -9.15 17.20
C SER A 488 9.50 -8.60 18.60
N PHE A 489 9.41 -7.30 18.82
CA PHE A 489 9.57 -6.70 20.14
C PHE A 489 8.43 -7.03 21.12
N ALA A 490 7.19 -7.14 20.63
CA ALA A 490 6.06 -7.63 21.44
C ALA A 490 6.35 -9.05 21.97
N LYS A 491 6.88 -9.94 21.13
CA LYS A 491 7.31 -11.28 21.56
C LYS A 491 8.45 -11.21 22.57
N ALA A 492 9.45 -10.36 22.35
CA ALA A 492 10.59 -10.22 23.26
C ALA A 492 10.15 -9.73 24.66
N THR A 493 9.34 -8.66 24.71
CA THR A 493 8.84 -8.06 25.97
C THR A 493 7.94 -8.99 26.78
N GLU A 494 7.17 -9.87 26.13
CA GLU A 494 6.38 -10.91 26.82
C GLU A 494 7.27 -11.88 27.62
N ARG A 495 8.49 -12.17 27.15
CA ARG A 495 9.45 -13.12 27.74
C ARG A 495 10.50 -12.43 28.61
N ALA A 496 10.76 -11.14 28.39
CA ALA A 496 11.69 -10.33 29.17
C ALA A 496 10.99 -9.12 29.79
N ARG A 497 9.93 -9.36 30.58
CA ARG A 497 9.13 -8.29 31.19
C ARG A 497 9.93 -7.38 32.14
N TRP A 498 11.03 -7.88 32.66
CA TRP A 498 11.96 -7.18 33.57
C TRP A 498 13.08 -6.43 32.84
N ASP A 499 13.18 -6.55 31.51
CA ASP A 499 14.26 -5.92 30.77
C ASP A 499 13.83 -4.54 30.25
N ALA A 500 14.30 -3.50 30.94
CA ALA A 500 14.03 -2.10 30.59
C ALA A 500 14.58 -1.73 29.20
N ALA A 501 15.68 -2.36 28.74
CA ALA A 501 16.23 -2.10 27.42
C ALA A 501 15.29 -2.60 26.32
N THR A 502 14.78 -3.83 26.43
CA THR A 502 13.82 -4.40 25.47
C THR A 502 12.52 -3.58 25.40
N TRP A 503 11.97 -3.15 26.54
CA TRP A 503 10.80 -2.27 26.56
C TRP A 503 11.07 -0.90 25.92
N THR A 504 12.26 -0.33 26.14
CA THR A 504 12.67 0.94 25.53
C THR A 504 12.77 0.82 24.02
N GLU A 505 13.39 -0.24 23.50
CA GLU A 505 13.48 -0.50 22.06
C GLU A 505 12.11 -0.76 21.42
N TYR A 506 11.19 -1.39 22.16
CA TYR A 506 9.81 -1.54 21.73
C TYR A 506 9.11 -0.17 21.63
N GLY A 507 9.27 0.70 22.64
CA GLY A 507 8.74 2.07 22.63
C GLY A 507 9.23 2.90 21.46
N ILE A 508 10.53 2.84 21.13
CA ILE A 508 11.11 3.52 19.96
C ILE A 508 10.44 3.02 18.68
N THR A 509 10.23 1.71 18.56
CA THR A 509 9.61 1.08 17.39
C THR A 509 8.15 1.54 17.23
N LEU A 510 7.39 1.55 18.32
CA LEU A 510 6.00 2.02 18.34
C LEU A 510 5.91 3.51 17.95
N ARG A 511 6.81 4.36 18.46
CA ARG A 511 6.87 5.77 18.07
C ARG A 511 7.18 5.93 16.58
N GLN A 512 8.16 5.19 16.04
CA GLN A 512 8.47 5.22 14.60
C GLN A 512 7.27 4.79 13.75
N ALA A 513 6.44 3.88 14.27
CA ALA A 513 5.18 3.47 13.65
C ALA A 513 4.02 4.47 13.85
N GLY A 514 4.24 5.58 14.57
CA GLY A 514 3.22 6.59 14.87
C GLY A 514 2.27 6.21 16.01
N LYS A 515 2.52 5.09 16.70
CA LYS A 515 1.73 4.58 17.83
C LYS A 515 2.16 5.23 19.14
N PHE A 516 1.94 6.54 19.26
CA PHE A 516 2.47 7.33 20.38
C PHE A 516 1.93 6.93 21.77
N PRO A 517 0.62 6.64 21.95
CA PRO A 517 0.11 6.17 23.24
C PRO A 517 0.72 4.84 23.67
N GLU A 518 0.89 3.89 22.74
CA GLU A 518 1.51 2.60 22.99
C GLU A 518 3.01 2.75 23.28
N ALA A 519 3.70 3.65 22.58
CA ALA A 519 5.09 3.98 22.85
C ALA A 519 5.27 4.51 24.28
N ARG A 520 4.38 5.39 24.74
CA ARG A 520 4.35 5.87 26.13
C ARG A 520 4.22 4.70 27.10
N GLY A 521 3.25 3.82 26.90
CA GLY A 521 3.06 2.65 27.76
C GLY A 521 4.26 1.69 27.75
N ALA A 522 4.98 1.57 26.64
CA ALA A 522 6.22 0.77 26.58
C ALA A 522 7.36 1.42 27.37
N TYR A 523 7.55 2.73 27.29
CA TYR A 523 8.54 3.45 28.09
C TYR A 523 8.20 3.42 29.59
N GLU A 524 6.93 3.59 29.95
CA GLU A 524 6.47 3.46 31.35
C GLU A 524 6.77 2.06 31.90
N LYS A 525 6.55 0.99 31.13
CA LYS A 525 6.96 -0.37 31.52
C LYS A 525 8.47 -0.56 31.65
N ALA A 526 9.27 0.13 30.83
CA ALA A 526 10.72 0.13 31.01
C ALA A 526 11.13 0.73 32.36
N LEU A 527 10.46 1.82 32.77
CA LEU A 527 10.68 2.49 34.05
C LEU A 527 10.11 1.69 35.24
N GLU A 528 9.01 0.96 35.06
CA GLU A 528 8.54 -0.02 36.06
C GLU A 528 9.56 -1.14 36.29
N ALA A 529 10.20 -1.62 35.21
CA ALA A 529 11.23 -2.65 35.29
C ALA A 529 12.53 -2.15 35.91
N ASN A 530 12.95 -0.92 35.57
CA ASN A 530 14.09 -0.25 36.17
C ASN A 530 13.87 1.27 36.24
N PRO A 531 13.51 1.81 37.43
CA PRO A 531 13.25 3.24 37.61
C PRO A 531 14.47 4.15 37.42
N SER A 532 15.68 3.61 37.34
CA SER A 532 16.92 4.37 37.10
C SER A 532 17.47 4.16 35.69
N TYR A 533 16.67 3.59 34.78
CA TYR A 533 17.09 3.37 33.39
C TYR A 533 17.03 4.67 32.58
N ALA A 534 18.13 5.43 32.61
CA ALA A 534 18.24 6.74 31.97
C ALA A 534 17.74 6.79 30.51
N PRO A 535 18.02 5.81 29.62
CA PRO A 535 17.52 5.85 28.25
C PRO A 535 15.98 5.90 28.13
N ALA A 536 15.25 5.23 29.03
CA ALA A 536 13.79 5.28 29.03
C ALA A 536 13.27 6.68 29.41
N HIS A 537 13.84 7.32 30.43
CA HIS A 537 13.50 8.69 30.81
C HIS A 537 13.69 9.68 29.64
N ARG A 538 14.84 9.59 28.94
CA ARG A 538 15.10 10.47 27.79
C ARG A 538 14.09 10.25 26.67
N ASN A 539 13.86 9.00 26.29
CA ASN A 539 12.98 8.67 25.18
C ASN A 539 11.51 9.00 25.49
N LEU A 540 11.07 8.77 26.74
CA LEU A 540 9.75 9.19 27.22
C LEU A 540 9.61 10.71 27.20
N GLY A 541 10.61 11.46 27.69
CA GLY A 541 10.60 12.91 27.68
C GLY A 541 10.52 13.49 26.26
N VAL A 542 11.25 12.92 25.30
CA VAL A 542 11.17 13.30 23.88
C VAL A 542 9.79 13.00 23.30
N LEU A 543 9.24 11.82 23.59
CA LEU A 543 7.89 11.44 23.15
C LEU A 543 6.83 12.44 23.66
N LEU A 544 6.89 12.76 24.94
CA LEU A 544 5.93 13.63 25.62
C LEU A 544 5.97 15.07 25.08
N ASP A 545 7.15 15.64 24.87
CA ASP A 545 7.30 17.01 24.37
C ASP A 545 6.89 17.13 22.89
N LEU A 546 7.42 16.25 22.04
CA LEU A 546 7.27 16.40 20.60
C LEU A 546 5.94 15.85 20.07
N TYR A 547 5.47 14.73 20.59
CA TYR A 547 4.35 14.00 20.01
C TYR A 547 3.08 14.06 20.84
N LEU A 548 3.16 14.05 22.18
CA LEU A 548 1.98 13.99 23.05
C LEU A 548 1.56 15.32 23.70
N ASP A 549 2.34 16.40 23.51
CA ASP A 549 2.07 17.73 24.09
C ASP A 549 1.95 17.77 25.61
N ASP A 550 2.80 17.00 26.30
CA ASP A 550 2.88 16.97 27.76
C ASP A 550 4.23 17.54 28.23
N PRO A 551 4.44 18.87 28.10
CA PRO A 551 5.74 19.50 28.35
C PRO A 551 6.16 19.43 29.81
N VAL A 552 5.20 19.38 30.75
CA VAL A 552 5.49 19.31 32.19
C VAL A 552 6.08 17.95 32.54
N THR A 553 5.41 16.87 32.13
CA THR A 553 5.94 15.52 32.35
C THR A 553 7.23 15.34 31.56
N ALA A 554 7.30 15.84 30.32
CA ALA A 554 8.52 15.79 29.52
C ALA A 554 9.73 16.45 30.22
N GLN A 555 9.53 17.61 30.85
CA GLN A 555 10.58 18.30 31.59
C GLN A 555 11.08 17.44 32.76
N ASN A 556 10.17 16.87 33.55
CA ASN A 556 10.53 16.01 34.69
C ASN A 556 11.35 14.78 34.25
N GLU A 557 10.93 14.13 33.16
CA GLU A 557 11.63 12.97 32.60
C GLU A 557 13.03 13.35 32.07
N LEU A 558 13.15 14.48 31.39
CA LEU A 558 14.45 14.97 30.89
C LEU A 558 15.39 15.43 32.03
N GLU A 559 14.87 16.04 33.10
CA GLU A 559 15.64 16.38 34.30
C GLU A 559 16.13 15.11 35.01
N THR A 560 15.27 14.10 35.13
CA THR A 560 15.64 12.80 35.72
C THR A 560 16.72 12.12 34.88
N TYR A 561 16.61 12.14 33.54
CA TYR A 561 17.66 11.65 32.66
C TYR A 561 19.01 12.33 32.94
N LYS A 562 19.05 13.67 33.01
CA LYS A 562 20.29 14.42 33.28
C LYS A 562 20.92 14.04 34.61
N GLN A 563 20.11 13.88 35.65
CA GLN A 563 20.59 13.44 36.97
C GLN A 563 21.19 12.03 36.93
N LEU A 564 20.60 11.11 36.15
CA LEU A 564 21.05 9.73 36.03
C LEU A 564 22.26 9.57 35.08
N SER A 565 22.36 10.38 34.02
CA SER A 565 23.44 10.29 33.03
C SER A 565 24.68 11.09 33.43
N GLY A 566 24.54 12.10 34.28
CA GLY A 566 25.62 13.04 34.61
C GLY A 566 26.00 13.96 33.43
N GLU A 567 25.12 14.08 32.43
CA GLU A 567 25.26 15.02 31.31
C GLU A 567 24.61 16.37 31.65
N ASP A 568 25.33 17.46 31.41
CA ASP A 568 24.86 18.85 31.63
C ASP A 568 23.86 19.33 30.55
#